data_AF-A0A351QV94-F1
#
_entry.id   AF-A0A351QV94-F1
#
_cell.length_a   1.000
_cell.length_b   1.000
_cell.length_c   1.000
_cell.angle_alpha   90.00
_cell.angle_beta   90.00
_cell.angle_gamma   90.00
#
_symmetry.space_group_name_H-M   'P 1'
#
loop_
_entity.id
_entity.type
_entity.pdbx_description
1 polymer ?
#
loop_
_entity_poly.entity_id
_entity_poly.type
_entity_poly.pdbx_seq_one_letter_code
_entity_poly.pdbx_strand_id
1 'polypeptide(L)'
;MTLGIIIVVLGLIIDRGTKWWAIGTLKGSEGLTVIKDFFTLDYLENRGAAFGMLQNKQWLFIVITIVVVIGMIFYLLKYKPKFKLVYVSIAMIIAGAIGNLIDRISYNYVVDF
;
A
#
# COMPACT_ATOMS: atom_id res chain seq x y z
N MET A 1 17.39 -11.69 2.77
CA MET A 1 17.49 -10.50 1.91
C MET A 1 16.81 -10.73 0.56
N THR A 2 17.25 -11.70 -0.26
CA THR A 2 16.62 -12.02 -1.57
C THR A 2 15.11 -12.29 -1.47
N LEU A 3 14.68 -13.11 -0.52
CA LEU A 3 13.25 -13.39 -0.29
C LEU A 3 12.44 -12.11 -0.04
N GLY A 4 12.97 -11.18 0.76
CA GLY A 4 12.28 -9.93 1.07
C GLY A 4 12.15 -9.02 -0.16
N ILE A 5 13.19 -8.96 -1.00
CA ILE A 5 13.15 -8.21 -2.26
C ILE A 5 12.08 -8.78 -3.19
N ILE A 6 12.01 -10.11 -3.33
CA ILE A 6 10.98 -10.78 -4.15
C ILE A 6 9.58 -10.41 -3.64
N ILE A 7 9.35 -10.48 -2.33
CA ILE A 7 8.06 -10.12 -1.73
C ILE A 7 7.71 -8.66 -2.01
N VAL A 8 8.66 -7.74 -1.86
CA VAL A 8 8.42 -6.30 -2.14
C VAL A 8 8.08 -6.09 -3.61
N VAL A 9 8.84 -6.68 -4.53
CA VAL A 9 8.59 -6.53 -5.98
C VAL A 9 7.25 -7.12 -6.37
N LEU A 10 6.94 -8.34 -5.93
CA LEU A 10 5.65 -8.97 -6.21
C LEU A 10 4.48 -8.18 -5.61
N GLY A 11 4.61 -7.75 -4.35
CA GLY A 11 3.59 -6.95 -3.68
C GLY A 11 3.33 -5.63 -4.41
N LEU A 12 4.38 -4.97 -4.90
CA LEU A 12 4.24 -3.75 -5.69
C LEU A 12 3.59 -4.00 -7.06
N ILE A 13 3.97 -5.08 -7.76
CA ILE A 13 3.34 -5.42 -9.05
C ILE A 13 1.85 -5.69 -8.85
N ILE A 14 1.50 -6.44 -7.81
CA ILE A 14 0.10 -6.76 -7.49
C ILE A 14 -0.65 -5.47 -7.13
N ASP A 15 -0.15 -4.66 -6.19
CA ASP A 15 -0.78 -3.40 -5.76
C ASP A 15 -0.99 -2.43 -6.93
N ARG A 16 0.04 -2.19 -7.74
CA ARG A 16 -0.05 -1.28 -8.88
C ARG A 16 -0.98 -1.82 -9.96
N GLY A 17 -0.94 -3.12 -10.21
CA GLY A 17 -1.81 -3.78 -11.19
C GLY A 17 -3.28 -3.72 -10.80
N THR A 18 -3.60 -4.04 -9.55
CA THR A 18 -4.99 -4.03 -9.07
C THR A 18 -5.54 -2.61 -8.95
N LYS A 19 -4.75 -1.64 -8.50
CA LYS A 19 -5.17 -0.22 -8.50
C LYS A 19 -5.35 0.34 -9.89
N TRP A 20 -4.49 -0.02 -10.84
CA TRP A 20 -4.66 0.38 -12.24
C TRP A 20 -5.95 -0.18 -12.83
N TRP A 21 -6.24 -1.46 -12.58
CA TRP A 21 -7.52 -2.08 -12.93
C TRP A 21 -8.70 -1.34 -12.28
N ALA A 22 -8.64 -1.03 -10.98
CA ALA A 22 -9.69 -0.33 -10.26
C ALA A 22 -9.96 1.07 -10.84
N ILE A 23 -8.91 1.84 -11.18
CA ILE A 23 -9.07 3.13 -11.86
C ILE A 23 -9.77 2.95 -13.21
N GLY A 24 -9.42 1.91 -13.98
CA GLY A 24 -9.97 1.70 -15.32
C GLY A 24 -11.39 1.11 -15.35
N THR A 25 -11.80 0.39 -14.30
CA THR A 25 -13.07 -0.36 -14.28
C THR A 25 -14.07 0.16 -13.25
N LEU A 26 -13.62 0.63 -12.09
CA LEU A 26 -14.49 1.00 -10.97
C LEU A 26 -14.69 2.52 -10.86
N LYS A 27 -13.71 3.33 -11.30
CA LYS A 27 -13.83 4.80 -11.19
C LYS A 27 -15.03 5.32 -12.00
N GLY A 28 -16.03 5.83 -11.30
CA GLY A 28 -17.26 6.37 -11.90
C GLY A 28 -18.29 5.32 -12.31
N SER A 29 -18.10 4.04 -11.94
CA SER A 29 -19.13 3.01 -12.08
C SER A 29 -19.99 2.91 -10.82
N GLU A 30 -21.02 2.05 -10.84
CA GLU A 30 -21.85 1.74 -9.67
C GLU A 30 -21.18 0.71 -8.71
N GLY A 31 -19.90 0.40 -8.93
CA GLY A 31 -19.18 -0.67 -8.24
C GLY A 31 -19.46 -2.07 -8.83
N LEU A 32 -18.66 -3.05 -8.41
CA LEU A 32 -18.77 -4.44 -8.83
C LEU A 32 -19.18 -5.31 -7.63
N THR A 33 -20.43 -5.77 -7.62
CA THR A 33 -20.90 -6.72 -6.59
C THR A 33 -20.35 -8.11 -6.91
N VAL A 34 -19.48 -8.63 -6.03
CA VAL A 34 -18.87 -9.96 -6.18
C VAL A 34 -19.69 -11.01 -5.42
N ILE A 35 -20.14 -10.68 -4.21
CA ILE A 35 -21.05 -11.50 -3.41
C ILE A 35 -22.19 -10.60 -2.95
N LYS A 36 -23.40 -10.89 -3.43
CA LYS A 36 -24.60 -10.10 -3.11
C LYS A 36 -24.75 -9.95 -1.59
N ASP A 37 -25.00 -8.72 -1.14
CA ASP A 37 -25.21 -8.33 0.25
C ASP A 37 -24.01 -8.56 1.20
N PHE A 38 -22.82 -8.85 0.68
CA PHE A 38 -21.63 -9.11 1.49
C PHE A 38 -20.34 -8.43 0.97
N PHE A 39 -20.05 -8.54 -0.32
CA PHE A 39 -18.79 -8.07 -0.89
C PHE A 39 -18.98 -7.37 -2.23
N THR A 40 -18.71 -6.07 -2.22
CA THR A 40 -18.75 -5.18 -3.38
C THR A 40 -17.45 -4.41 -3.45
N LEU A 41 -16.87 -4.33 -4.64
CA LEU A 41 -15.72 -3.49 -4.93
C LEU A 41 -16.21 -2.12 -5.41
N ASP A 42 -15.81 -1.06 -4.73
CA ASP A 42 -16.25 0.30 -5.04
C ASP A 42 -15.07 1.27 -5.00
N TYR A 43 -15.00 2.20 -5.95
CA TYR A 43 -13.84 3.06 -6.10
C TYR A 43 -13.83 4.21 -5.09
N LEU A 44 -12.74 4.34 -4.33
CA LEU A 44 -12.55 5.42 -3.37
C LEU A 44 -11.20 6.11 -3.51
N GLU A 45 -11.22 7.44 -3.54
CA GLU A 45 -10.01 8.28 -3.44
C GLU A 45 -9.71 8.62 -1.97
N ASN A 46 -8.87 7.83 -1.33
CA ASN A 46 -8.56 8.01 0.08
C ASN A 46 -7.52 9.12 0.30
N ARG A 47 -8.01 10.27 0.78
CA ARG A 47 -7.20 11.46 1.08
C ARG A 47 -6.74 11.53 2.54
N GLY A 48 -7.01 10.51 3.35
CA GLY A 48 -6.70 10.47 4.77
C GLY A 48 -5.98 9.20 5.20
N ALA A 49 -6.06 8.92 6.49
CA ALA A 49 -5.73 7.63 7.10
C ALA A 49 -7.02 6.88 7.47
N ALA A 50 -6.89 5.85 8.30
CA ALA A 50 -8.03 5.14 8.87
C ALA A 50 -9.04 6.09 9.55
N PHE A 51 -10.33 5.77 9.46
CA PHE A 51 -11.44 6.54 10.02
C PHE A 51 -11.51 8.00 9.56
N GLY A 52 -10.92 8.30 8.39
CA GLY A 52 -10.90 9.65 7.85
C GLY A 52 -10.02 10.63 8.63
N MET A 53 -9.07 10.15 9.44
CA MET A 53 -8.14 11.02 10.15
C MET A 53 -7.16 11.72 9.19
N LEU A 54 -6.74 12.93 9.54
CA LEU A 54 -5.68 13.69 8.83
C LEU A 54 -5.91 13.87 7.32
N GLN A 55 -7.17 14.10 6.92
CA GLN A 55 -7.54 14.37 5.52
C GLN A 55 -6.69 15.47 4.89
N ASN A 56 -6.33 15.26 3.62
CA ASN A 56 -5.56 16.21 2.80
C ASN A 56 -4.18 16.57 3.34
N LYS A 57 -3.64 15.82 4.32
CA LYS A 57 -2.27 15.99 4.85
C LYS A 57 -1.28 15.03 4.16
N GLN A 58 -1.31 14.95 2.83
CA GLN A 58 -0.48 13.98 2.10
C GLN A 58 1.02 14.13 2.34
N TRP A 59 1.52 15.37 2.46
CA TRP A 59 2.92 15.62 2.78
C TRP A 59 3.35 14.94 4.08
N LEU A 60 2.46 14.91 5.10
CA LEU A 60 2.74 14.29 6.40
C LEU A 60 2.86 12.78 6.23
N PHE A 61 1.93 12.16 5.49
CA PHE A 61 1.99 10.73 5.20
C PHE A 61 3.23 10.36 4.39
N ILE A 62 3.58 11.15 3.37
CA ILE A 62 4.79 10.94 2.56
C ILE A 62 6.03 10.92 3.46
N VAL A 63 6.21 11.93 4.31
CA VAL A 63 7.37 12.03 5.21
C VAL A 63 7.42 10.86 6.19
N ILE A 64 6.30 10.56 6.87
CA ILE A 64 6.23 9.45 7.83
C ILE A 64 6.53 8.12 7.15
N THR A 65 5.94 7.86 5.99
CA THR A 65 6.16 6.61 5.25
C THR A 65 7.62 6.44 4.85
N ILE A 66 8.27 7.49 4.34
CA ILE A 66 9.71 7.45 4.01
C ILE A 66 10.55 7.10 5.23
N VAL A 67 10.31 7.77 6.37
CA VAL A 67 11.04 7.51 7.62
C VAL A 67 10.85 6.06 8.09
N VAL A 68 9.61 5.57 8.08
CA VAL A 68 9.29 4.19 8.50
C VAL A 68 9.93 3.16 7.58
N VAL A 69 9.84 3.33 6.27
CA VAL A 69 10.44 2.41 5.29
C VAL A 69 11.96 2.37 5.44
N ILE A 70 12.62 3.52 5.57
CA ILE A 70 14.08 3.59 5.82
C ILE A 70 14.43 2.89 7.14
N GLY A 71 13.68 3.14 8.20
CA GLY A 71 13.89 2.50 9.50
C GLY A 71 13.73 0.97 9.46
N MET A 72 12.74 0.47 8.71
CA MET A 72 12.53 -0.98 8.53
C MET A 72 13.64 -1.63 7.71
N ILE A 73 14.08 -0.98 6.62
CA ILE A 73 15.22 -1.45 5.83
C ILE A 73 16.49 -1.47 6.69
N PHE A 74 16.75 -0.39 7.43
CA PHE A 74 17.87 -0.31 8.37
C PHE A 74 17.82 -1.42 9.41
N TYR A 75 16.65 -1.68 10.02
CA TYR A 75 16.47 -2.75 10.99
C TYR A 75 16.84 -4.12 10.41
N LEU A 76 16.35 -4.45 9.21
CA LEU A 76 16.68 -5.70 8.54
C LEU A 76 18.17 -5.85 8.24
N LEU A 77 18.83 -4.77 7.80
CA LEU A 77 20.25 -4.76 7.47
C LEU A 77 21.15 -4.83 8.71
N LYS A 78 20.78 -4.11 9.77
CA LYS A 78 21.57 -3.98 11.00
C LYS A 78 21.46 -5.23 11.87
N TYR A 79 20.23 -5.67 12.15
CA TYR A 79 19.97 -6.74 13.13
C TYR A 79 19.89 -8.13 12.50
N LYS A 80 19.71 -8.22 11.18
CA LYS A 80 19.69 -9.48 10.41
C LYS A 80 18.90 -10.58 11.13
N PRO A 81 17.61 -10.36 11.41
CA PRO A 81 16.82 -11.26 12.27
C PRO A 81 16.91 -12.71 11.79
N LYS A 82 17.00 -13.68 12.71
CA LYS A 82 17.20 -15.09 12.33
C LYS A 82 15.93 -15.75 11.77
N PHE A 83 14.76 -15.28 12.21
CA PHE A 83 13.48 -15.87 11.83
C PHE A 83 13.02 -15.35 10.46
N LYS A 84 12.77 -16.27 9.52
CA LYS A 84 12.25 -15.96 8.18
C LYS A 84 10.93 -15.17 8.24
N LEU A 85 10.09 -15.48 9.23
CA LEU A 85 8.81 -14.79 9.43
C LEU A 85 8.98 -13.27 9.59
N VAL A 86 10.00 -12.83 10.32
CA VAL A 86 10.28 -11.39 10.52
C VAL A 86 10.62 -10.71 9.19
N TYR A 87 11.41 -11.36 8.33
CA TYR A 87 11.70 -10.83 6.99
C TYR A 87 10.45 -10.73 6.13
N VAL A 88 9.61 -11.78 6.14
CA VAL A 88 8.37 -11.81 5.35
C VAL A 88 7.43 -10.70 5.81
N SER A 89 7.20 -10.58 7.11
CA SER A 89 6.33 -9.53 7.68
C SER A 89 6.82 -8.13 7.34
N ILE A 90 8.10 -7.84 7.54
CA ILE A 90 8.64 -6.51 7.23
C ILE A 90 8.62 -6.22 5.73
N ALA A 91 8.94 -7.21 4.89
CA ALA A 91 8.86 -7.05 3.44
C ALA A 91 7.44 -6.75 2.96
N MET A 92 6.42 -7.43 3.49
CA MET A 92 5.02 -7.16 3.18
C MET A 92 4.61 -5.73 3.58
N ILE A 93 5.04 -5.27 4.76
CA ILE A 93 4.76 -3.90 5.23
C ILE A 93 5.43 -2.87 4.33
N ILE A 94 6.71 -3.07 3.97
CA ILE A 94 7.43 -2.20 3.05
C ILE A 94 6.74 -2.15 1.68
N ALA A 95 6.30 -3.29 1.15
CA ALA A 95 5.60 -3.35 -0.13
C ALA A 95 4.35 -2.47 -0.14
N GLY A 96 3.47 -2.64 0.85
CA GLY A 96 2.24 -1.84 0.95
C GLY A 96 2.49 -0.36 1.25
N ALA A 97 3.49 -0.07 2.10
CA ALA A 97 3.89 1.30 2.41
C ALA A 97 4.38 2.04 1.16
N ILE A 98 5.24 1.41 0.34
CA ILE A 98 5.72 1.98 -0.91
C ILE A 98 4.58 2.11 -1.94
N GLY A 99 3.70 1.11 -2.07
CA GLY A 99 2.55 1.19 -2.98
C GLY A 99 1.66 2.41 -2.71
N ASN A 100 1.31 2.63 -1.45
CA ASN A 100 0.52 3.80 -1.02
C ASN A 100 1.32 5.11 -1.11
N LEU A 101 2.65 5.08 -0.92
CA LEU A 101 3.49 6.25 -1.12
C LEU A 101 3.49 6.71 -2.59
N ILE A 102 3.57 5.77 -3.53
CA ILE A 102 3.52 6.08 -4.97
C ILE A 102 2.21 6.78 -5.31
N ASP A 103 1.06 6.27 -4.85
CA ASP A 103 -0.22 6.93 -5.11
C ASP A 103 -0.28 8.35 -4.54
N ARG A 104 0.20 8.56 -3.31
CA ARG A 104 0.20 9.89 -2.70
C ARG A 104 1.05 10.88 -3.48
N ILE A 105 2.19 10.45 -4.01
CA ILE A 105 3.06 11.28 -4.83
C ILE A 105 2.44 11.53 -6.22
N SER A 106 1.85 10.50 -6.84
CA SER A 106 1.33 10.58 -8.21
C SER A 106 -0.04 11.26 -8.31
N TYR A 107 -0.91 11.05 -7.32
CA TYR A 107 -2.33 11.41 -7.38
C TYR A 107 -2.80 12.31 -6.24
N ASN A 108 -2.00 12.47 -5.18
CA ASN A 108 -2.37 13.20 -3.96
C ASN A 108 -3.51 12.52 -3.14
N TYR A 109 -3.72 11.23 -3.36
CA TYR A 109 -4.60 10.33 -2.60
C TYR A 109 -4.16 8.88 -2.80
N VAL A 110 -4.70 7.94 -2.03
CA VAL A 110 -4.52 6.49 -2.24
C VAL A 110 -5.76 5.93 -2.95
N VAL A 111 -5.55 5.03 -3.91
CA VAL A 111 -6.65 4.33 -4.59
C VAL A 111 -7.08 3.14 -3.74
N ASP A 112 -8.29 3.21 -3.22
CA ASP A 112 -8.94 2.12 -2.48
C ASP A 112 -10.10 1.56 -3.34
N PHE A 113 -10.36 0.25 -3.23
CA PHE A 113 -11.43 -0.45 -3.95
C PHE A 113 -11.88 -1.74 -3.26
#